data_AF-Q8J2S2-F1
#
_entry.id   AF-Q8J2S2-F1
#
_cell.length_a   1.000
_cell.length_b   1.000
_cell.length_c   1.000
_cell.angle_alpha   90.00
_cell.angle_beta   90.00
_cell.angle_gamma   90.00
#
_symmetry.space_group_name_H-M   'P 1'
#
loop_
_entity.id
_entity.type
_entity.pdbx_description
1 polymer ?
#
loop_
_entity_poly.entity_id
_entity_poly.type
_entity_poly.pdbx_seq_one_letter_code
_entity_poly.pdbx_strand_id
1 'polypeptide(L)'
;MSPRSRLSLVSCFIAVAHAGLPFPSFPQVSIPNTFPQLSACLSAPSFFSCENTTSIADTCCSPTPGGLVLQTQFWDTFTGFEKKGQLLPKNSWTIHGLWPDNCDGSFEQYCDLSRQFDPAPSPAILPDGTVVPPYIGPGVDTFVKAFGRADLLAFMNDYWVSQGSPNADFWGHEFSKHATCTSTFDVACYGTHYRKHQDVVDFFDAVVRAFHQYPTFNMLASAGITPSNVTTYTLSQLQNAIKTQTGSIPFFGCTTNGTVLSEVWYFSHVHGTEQFGAYKTIDSTTKSSCSAAGIRYLERTRTSEREVR
;
A
#
# COMPACT_ATOMS: atom_id res chain seq x y z
N MET A 1 80.42 14.54 40.67
CA MET A 1 80.92 13.36 39.92
C MET A 1 80.54 12.09 40.69
N SER A 2 79.55 11.34 40.21
CA SER A 2 79.32 9.91 40.50
C SER A 2 78.15 9.42 39.59
N PRO A 3 78.20 8.22 38.99
CA PRO A 3 77.47 7.89 37.78
C PRO A 3 76.09 7.26 38.04
N ARG A 4 75.17 7.47 37.09
CA ARG A 4 73.85 6.81 37.01
C ARG A 4 74.01 5.35 36.55
N SER A 5 73.49 4.42 37.35
CA SER A 5 73.32 3.00 37.00
C SER A 5 72.16 2.83 36.00
N ARG A 6 72.38 2.08 34.91
CA ARG A 6 71.35 1.65 33.95
C ARG A 6 70.90 0.23 34.33
N LEU A 7 69.61 0.06 34.65
CA LEU A 7 68.96 -1.25 34.74
C LEU A 7 68.31 -1.57 33.39
N SER A 8 68.65 -2.73 32.83
CA SER A 8 68.06 -3.26 31.59
C SER A 8 66.88 -4.16 31.93
N LEU A 9 65.67 -3.82 31.46
CA LEU A 9 64.47 -4.64 31.58
C LEU A 9 64.31 -5.49 30.31
N VAL A 10 64.36 -6.82 30.47
CA VAL A 10 64.07 -7.80 29.43
C VAL A 10 62.55 -7.97 29.33
N SER A 11 61.98 -7.73 28.15
CA SER A 11 60.55 -7.90 27.88
C SER A 11 60.30 -9.28 27.26
N CYS A 12 59.48 -10.10 27.92
CA CYS A 12 59.09 -11.44 27.46
C CYS A 12 57.73 -11.35 26.76
N PHE A 13 57.68 -11.56 25.44
CA PHE A 13 56.43 -11.63 24.69
C PHE A 13 55.84 -13.05 24.75
N ILE A 14 54.63 -13.18 25.29
CA ILE A 14 53.83 -14.40 25.24
C ILE A 14 52.93 -14.31 24.00
N ALA A 15 53.11 -15.21 23.02
CA ALA A 15 52.24 -15.34 21.87
C ALA A 15 51.02 -16.20 22.23
N VAL A 16 49.81 -15.64 22.16
CA VAL A 16 48.56 -16.38 22.33
C VAL A 16 47.99 -16.70 20.94
N ALA A 17 48.13 -17.95 20.51
CA ALA A 17 47.52 -18.44 19.28
C ALA A 17 46.00 -18.59 19.46
N HIS A 18 45.22 -17.75 18.78
CA HIS A 18 43.76 -17.89 18.71
C HIS A 18 43.41 -18.85 17.56
N ALA A 19 43.01 -20.08 17.90
CA ALA A 19 42.35 -20.97 16.96
C ALA A 19 40.91 -20.47 16.74
N GLY A 20 40.69 -19.70 15.68
CA GLY A 20 39.35 -19.28 15.25
C GLY A 20 38.58 -20.47 14.69
N LEU A 21 37.48 -20.84 15.33
CA LEU A 21 36.51 -21.77 14.76
C LEU A 21 35.81 -21.11 13.55
N PRO A 22 35.58 -21.83 12.45
CA PRO A 22 34.87 -21.28 11.30
C PRO A 22 33.42 -20.98 11.69
N PHE A 23 33.00 -19.72 11.56
CA PHE A 23 31.60 -19.35 11.66
C PHE A 23 30.79 -20.07 10.56
N PRO A 24 29.64 -20.68 10.87
CA PRO A 24 28.78 -21.22 9.83
C PRO A 24 28.28 -20.08 8.95
N SER A 25 28.60 -20.15 7.65
CA SER A 25 28.10 -19.24 6.63
C SER A 25 26.58 -19.43 6.53
N PHE A 26 25.80 -18.51 7.09
CA PHE A 26 24.38 -18.46 6.79
C PHE A 26 24.22 -18.22 5.29
N PRO A 27 23.37 -18.98 4.57
CA PRO A 27 23.08 -18.67 3.18
C PRO A 27 22.56 -17.24 3.13
N GLN A 28 23.24 -16.38 2.36
CA GLN A 28 22.78 -15.04 2.06
C GLN A 28 21.46 -15.19 1.30
N VAL A 29 20.34 -15.09 2.00
CA VAL A 29 19.02 -15.01 1.37
C VAL A 29 18.97 -13.62 0.73
N SER A 30 19.38 -13.54 -0.54
CA SER A 30 19.23 -12.32 -1.33
C SER A 30 17.74 -12.13 -1.63
N ILE A 31 17.14 -11.09 -1.06
CA ILE A 31 15.79 -10.66 -1.43
C ILE A 31 15.86 -10.22 -2.90
N PRO A 32 15.12 -10.86 -3.81
CA PRO A 32 15.09 -10.46 -5.20
C PRO A 32 14.55 -9.04 -5.30
N ASN A 33 15.26 -8.16 -6.01
CA ASN A 33 14.69 -6.87 -6.37
C ASN A 33 13.54 -7.09 -7.35
N THR A 34 12.42 -6.42 -7.10
CA THR A 34 11.26 -6.40 -7.98
C THR A 34 11.11 -4.97 -8.51
N PHE A 35 11.38 -4.78 -9.80
CA PHE A 35 11.14 -3.52 -10.49
C PHE A 35 10.85 -3.78 -11.98
N PRO A 36 9.98 -2.98 -12.61
CA PRO A 36 9.80 -2.99 -14.07
C PRO A 36 11.02 -2.37 -14.75
N GLN A 37 11.13 -2.52 -16.08
CA GLN A 37 12.23 -2.00 -16.89
C GLN A 37 12.09 -0.49 -17.15
N LEU A 38 12.23 0.31 -16.09
CA LEU A 38 12.08 1.77 -16.15
C LEU A 38 13.15 2.50 -16.97
N SER A 39 14.23 1.82 -17.37
CA SER A 39 15.25 2.42 -18.24
C SER A 39 14.67 2.87 -19.58
N ALA A 40 13.63 2.20 -20.09
CA ALA A 40 12.93 2.61 -21.31
C ALA A 40 12.27 4.01 -21.15
N CYS A 41 11.91 4.38 -19.93
CA CYS A 41 11.24 5.64 -19.61
C CYS A 41 12.17 6.85 -19.56
N LEU A 42 13.50 6.65 -19.53
CA LEU A 42 14.46 7.75 -19.47
C LEU A 42 14.41 8.66 -20.70
N SER A 43 14.00 8.13 -21.85
CA SER A 43 13.80 8.88 -23.10
C SER A 43 12.34 9.26 -23.37
N ALA A 44 11.40 8.83 -22.52
CA ALA A 44 10.00 9.13 -22.70
C ALA A 44 9.69 10.57 -22.25
N PRO A 45 8.74 11.28 -22.91
CA PRO A 45 8.24 12.54 -22.40
C PRO A 45 7.68 12.35 -20.98
N SER A 46 8.05 13.27 -20.08
CA SER A 46 7.69 13.18 -18.67
C SER A 46 6.55 14.15 -18.36
N PHE A 47 5.44 13.62 -17.86
CA PHE A 47 4.25 14.37 -17.49
C PHE A 47 3.53 13.67 -16.34
N PHE A 48 2.65 14.38 -15.65
CA PHE A 48 1.68 13.76 -14.75
C PHE A 48 0.58 13.08 -15.60
N SER A 49 0.19 11.87 -15.22
CA SER A 49 -0.97 11.18 -15.79
C SER A 49 -2.21 12.09 -15.73
N CYS A 50 -3.12 11.94 -16.68
CA CYS A 50 -4.30 12.81 -16.87
C CYS A 50 -4.03 14.30 -17.17
N GLU A 51 -2.79 14.76 -17.18
CA GLU A 51 -2.44 16.15 -17.56
C GLU A 51 -1.89 16.25 -18.99
N ASN A 52 -1.43 15.14 -19.56
CA ASN A 52 -1.02 15.07 -20.96
C ASN A 52 -2.22 14.75 -21.87
N THR A 53 -2.37 15.53 -22.94
CA THR A 53 -3.43 15.37 -23.95
C THR A 53 -2.95 14.63 -25.20
N THR A 54 -1.67 14.25 -25.25
CA THR A 54 -1.09 13.47 -26.35
C THR A 54 -1.10 11.98 -26.02
N SER A 55 -1.14 11.14 -27.05
CA SER A 55 -1.06 9.69 -26.91
C SER A 55 0.24 9.27 -26.23
N ILE A 56 0.14 8.40 -25.23
CA ILE A 56 1.29 7.85 -24.51
C ILE A 56 1.85 6.69 -25.33
N ALA A 57 3.07 6.87 -25.87
CA ALA A 57 3.70 5.87 -26.74
C ALA A 57 4.16 4.63 -25.98
N ASP A 58 4.70 4.81 -24.77
CA ASP A 58 5.13 3.74 -23.88
C ASP A 58 4.30 3.78 -22.59
N THR A 59 3.31 2.89 -22.51
CA THR A 59 2.38 2.80 -21.39
C THR A 59 3.03 2.21 -20.14
N CYS A 60 4.26 1.68 -20.22
CA CYS A 60 5.02 1.28 -19.04
C CYS A 60 5.58 2.47 -18.24
N CYS A 61 5.56 3.67 -18.82
CA CYS A 61 6.15 4.87 -18.25
C CYS A 61 5.15 5.83 -17.60
N SER A 62 3.85 5.56 -17.76
CA SER A 62 2.78 6.34 -17.16
C SER A 62 1.48 5.52 -17.10
N PRO A 63 0.74 5.52 -15.97
CA PRO A 63 -0.54 4.79 -15.86
C PRO A 63 -1.51 5.12 -16.99
N THR A 64 -1.83 4.12 -17.82
CA THR A 64 -2.71 4.28 -19.00
C THR A 64 -3.43 2.97 -19.39
N PRO A 65 -4.78 2.93 -19.42
CA PRO A 65 -5.71 3.85 -18.75
C PRO A 65 -5.47 3.83 -17.22
N GLY A 66 -6.27 4.56 -16.45
CA GLY A 66 -6.09 4.54 -14.99
C GLY A 66 -5.21 5.65 -14.42
N GLY A 67 -5.07 6.76 -15.13
CA GLY A 67 -4.19 7.86 -14.76
C GLY A 67 -4.61 8.64 -13.50
N LEU A 68 -5.85 8.49 -13.04
CA LEU A 68 -6.33 9.06 -11.80
C LEU A 68 -6.20 8.00 -10.71
N VAL A 69 -5.13 8.06 -9.93
CA VAL A 69 -4.81 7.00 -8.96
C VAL A 69 -5.32 7.37 -7.58
N LEU A 70 -6.13 6.49 -6.99
CA LEU A 70 -6.73 6.66 -5.68
C LEU A 70 -6.02 5.76 -4.66
N GLN A 71 -5.50 6.35 -3.59
CA GLN A 71 -5.13 5.59 -2.39
C GLN A 71 -6.35 5.59 -1.45
N THR A 72 -6.92 4.42 -1.19
CA THR A 72 -8.16 4.27 -0.42
C THR A 72 -7.91 3.61 0.93
N GLN A 73 -8.63 4.07 1.96
CA GLN A 73 -8.44 3.59 3.33
C GLN A 73 -9.78 3.35 4.03
N PHE A 74 -9.77 2.39 4.95
CA PHE A 74 -10.88 2.07 5.84
C PHE A 74 -10.67 2.57 7.27
N TRP A 75 -11.79 2.95 7.88
CA TRP A 75 -11.94 2.98 9.33
C TRP A 75 -12.98 1.94 9.75
N ASP A 76 -12.53 0.70 9.92
CA ASP A 76 -13.34 -0.35 10.53
C ASP A 76 -13.28 -0.28 12.06
N THR A 77 -14.33 -0.76 12.75
CA THR A 77 -14.31 -0.93 14.21
C THR A 77 -14.13 -2.39 14.64
N PHE A 78 -14.25 -3.33 13.70
CA PHE A 78 -14.10 -4.77 13.88
C PHE A 78 -13.72 -5.43 12.54
N THR A 79 -13.12 -6.63 12.60
CA THR A 79 -12.73 -7.43 11.43
C THR A 79 -13.68 -8.60 11.21
N GLY A 80 -14.39 -9.07 12.25
CA GLY A 80 -15.16 -10.32 12.20
C GLY A 80 -14.28 -11.58 12.19
N PHE A 81 -12.95 -11.40 12.22
CA PHE A 81 -11.92 -12.42 12.24
C PHE A 81 -11.03 -12.32 13.49
N GLU A 82 -11.48 -11.62 14.54
CA GLU A 82 -10.74 -11.43 15.79
C GLU A 82 -10.40 -12.78 16.45
N LYS A 83 -11.31 -13.76 16.38
CA LYS A 83 -11.07 -15.13 16.87
C LYS A 83 -9.94 -15.86 16.13
N LYS A 84 -9.56 -15.38 14.95
CA LYS A 84 -8.43 -15.87 14.14
C LYS A 84 -7.18 -15.00 14.30
N GLY A 85 -7.22 -13.97 15.16
CA GLY A 85 -6.10 -13.06 15.43
C GLY A 85 -5.96 -11.90 14.43
N GLN A 86 -6.89 -11.76 13.49
CA GLN A 86 -6.93 -10.62 12.57
C GLN A 86 -7.53 -9.43 13.33
N LEU A 87 -6.68 -8.46 13.68
CA LEU A 87 -7.00 -7.30 14.49
C LEU A 87 -6.57 -6.04 13.75
N LEU A 88 -7.23 -4.93 14.06
CA LEU A 88 -6.94 -3.64 13.46
C LEU A 88 -5.76 -2.95 14.17
N PRO A 89 -4.95 -2.14 13.48
CA PRO A 89 -3.87 -1.39 14.09
C PRO A 89 -4.44 -0.25 14.92
N LYS A 90 -3.97 -0.10 16.16
CA LYS A 90 -4.29 1.07 16.97
C LYS A 90 -3.79 2.35 16.33
N ASN A 91 -4.56 3.43 16.51
CA ASN A 91 -4.20 4.78 16.05
C ASN A 91 -3.85 4.85 14.56
N SER A 92 -4.45 4.00 13.74
CA SER A 92 -4.24 3.98 12.29
C SER A 92 -5.51 3.58 11.56
N TRP A 93 -5.74 4.25 10.44
CA TRP A 93 -6.61 3.74 9.38
C TRP A 93 -5.93 2.52 8.73
N THR A 94 -6.70 1.71 8.01
CA THR A 94 -6.18 0.56 7.26
C THR A 94 -6.29 0.79 5.77
N ILE A 95 -5.46 0.12 4.99
CA ILE A 95 -5.51 0.13 3.53
C ILE A 95 -6.81 -0.55 3.08
N HIS A 96 -7.52 0.11 2.17
CA HIS A 96 -8.52 -0.52 1.31
C HIS A 96 -7.82 -0.97 0.02
N GLY A 97 -7.21 -0.05 -0.73
CA GLY A 97 -6.44 -0.39 -1.92
C GLY A 97 -5.75 0.79 -2.60
N LEU A 98 -5.34 0.55 -3.85
CA LEU A 98 -4.80 1.53 -4.79
C LEU A 98 -5.51 1.34 -6.13
N TRP A 99 -6.33 2.31 -6.54
CA TRP A 99 -7.26 2.14 -7.66
C TRP A 99 -6.92 3.06 -8.83
N PRO A 100 -6.82 2.51 -10.05
CA PRO A 100 -6.57 3.29 -11.24
C PRO A 100 -7.90 3.69 -11.93
N ASP A 101 -8.40 4.88 -11.61
CA ASP A 101 -9.57 5.45 -12.30
C ASP A 101 -9.14 6.11 -13.62
N ASN A 102 -10.06 6.13 -14.58
CA ASN A 102 -9.93 6.93 -15.79
C ASN A 102 -9.90 8.42 -15.42
N CYS A 103 -9.31 9.24 -16.30
CA CYS A 103 -9.16 10.68 -16.06
C CYS A 103 -10.48 11.45 -15.97
N ASP A 104 -11.59 10.84 -16.43
CA ASP A 104 -12.95 11.39 -16.30
C ASP A 104 -13.67 10.94 -15.02
N GLY A 105 -13.02 10.14 -14.17
CA GLY A 105 -13.58 9.57 -12.94
C GLY A 105 -14.42 8.30 -13.14
N SER A 106 -14.54 7.78 -14.37
CA SER A 106 -14.97 6.39 -14.57
C SER A 106 -13.85 5.42 -14.20
N PHE A 107 -14.13 4.11 -14.13
CA PHE A 107 -13.13 3.12 -13.81
C PHE A 107 -13.41 1.81 -14.54
N GLU A 108 -12.34 1.04 -14.75
CA GLU A 108 -12.41 -0.31 -15.26
C GLU A 108 -12.21 -1.32 -14.12
N GLN A 109 -12.54 -2.58 -14.34
CA GLN A 109 -12.39 -3.64 -13.34
C GLN A 109 -12.13 -5.00 -13.97
N TYR A 110 -11.25 -5.80 -13.35
CA TYR A 110 -10.88 -7.13 -13.82
C TYR A 110 -10.39 -7.18 -15.27
N CYS A 111 -9.50 -6.26 -15.65
CA CYS A 111 -9.09 -6.03 -17.04
C CYS A 111 -8.16 -7.11 -17.61
N ASP A 112 -7.58 -7.97 -16.78
CA ASP A 112 -6.78 -9.13 -17.21
C ASP A 112 -7.10 -10.37 -16.38
N LEU A 113 -7.99 -11.22 -16.90
CA LEU A 113 -8.40 -12.47 -16.24
C LEU A 113 -7.28 -13.53 -16.19
N SER A 114 -6.21 -13.39 -16.97
CA SER A 114 -5.06 -14.29 -16.90
C SER A 114 -4.18 -14.06 -15.65
N ARG A 115 -4.33 -12.89 -15.02
CA ARG A 115 -3.66 -12.46 -13.79
C ARG A 115 -4.62 -12.25 -12.62
N GLN A 116 -5.79 -12.88 -12.67
CA GLN A 116 -6.80 -12.83 -11.62
C GLN A 116 -6.46 -13.85 -10.51
N PHE A 117 -6.53 -13.40 -9.25
CA PHE A 117 -6.30 -14.16 -8.02
C PHE A 117 -7.42 -14.00 -6.97
N ASP A 118 -8.59 -13.49 -7.35
CA ASP A 118 -9.71 -13.20 -6.46
C ASP A 118 -10.62 -14.44 -6.31
N PRO A 119 -10.72 -15.02 -5.10
CA PRO A 119 -11.54 -16.21 -4.85
C PRO A 119 -13.04 -15.92 -4.78
N ALA A 120 -13.46 -14.66 -4.65
CA ALA A 120 -14.87 -14.27 -4.58
C ALA A 120 -15.14 -12.98 -5.38
N PRO A 121 -15.08 -13.03 -6.72
CA PRO A 121 -15.20 -11.85 -7.58
C PRO A 121 -16.48 -11.05 -7.36
N SER A 122 -16.31 -9.73 -7.23
CA SER A 122 -17.41 -8.78 -7.06
C SER A 122 -17.19 -7.53 -7.94
N PRO A 123 -17.92 -7.39 -9.05
CA PRO A 123 -18.99 -8.29 -9.52
C PRO A 123 -18.48 -9.58 -10.16
N ALA A 124 -19.29 -10.65 -10.14
CA ALA A 124 -18.98 -11.92 -10.82
C ALA A 124 -19.23 -11.88 -12.34
N ILE A 125 -19.97 -10.89 -12.83
CA ILE A 125 -20.24 -10.64 -14.25
C ILE A 125 -20.03 -9.15 -14.50
N LEU A 126 -19.18 -8.82 -15.46
CA LEU A 126 -18.88 -7.44 -15.86
C LEU A 126 -20.02 -6.84 -16.70
N PRO A 127 -20.09 -5.51 -16.86
CA PRO A 127 -21.15 -4.85 -17.63
C PRO A 127 -21.29 -5.32 -19.09
N ASP A 128 -20.20 -5.81 -19.70
CA ASP A 128 -20.15 -6.36 -21.05
C ASP A 128 -20.62 -7.84 -21.14
N GLY A 129 -20.95 -8.45 -20.00
CA GLY A 129 -21.34 -9.86 -19.88
C GLY A 129 -20.19 -10.83 -19.63
N THR A 130 -18.94 -10.34 -19.55
CA THR A 130 -17.79 -11.19 -19.24
C THR A 130 -17.91 -11.76 -17.82
N VAL A 131 -17.79 -13.09 -17.70
CA VAL A 131 -17.82 -13.79 -16.41
C VAL A 131 -16.42 -13.76 -15.79
N VAL A 132 -16.31 -13.31 -14.54
CA VAL A 132 -15.07 -13.35 -13.76
C VAL A 132 -15.06 -14.65 -12.94
N PRO A 133 -14.26 -15.66 -13.31
CA PRO A 133 -14.26 -16.93 -12.60
C PRO A 133 -13.62 -16.78 -11.22
N PRO A 134 -14.18 -17.42 -10.17
CA PRO A 134 -13.53 -17.51 -8.86
C PRO A 134 -12.16 -18.19 -8.96
N TYR A 135 -11.15 -17.59 -8.34
CA TYR A 135 -9.83 -18.19 -8.26
C TYR A 135 -9.79 -19.33 -7.22
N ILE A 136 -9.19 -20.46 -7.60
CA ILE A 136 -9.07 -21.67 -6.77
C ILE A 136 -7.63 -22.04 -6.42
N GLY A 137 -6.67 -21.17 -6.78
CA GLY A 137 -5.26 -21.41 -6.53
C GLY A 137 -4.79 -20.88 -5.16
N PRO A 138 -3.48 -20.89 -4.90
CA PRO A 138 -2.91 -20.39 -3.65
C PRO A 138 -3.07 -18.87 -3.52
N GLY A 139 -3.34 -18.38 -2.31
CA GLY A 139 -3.49 -16.95 -2.04
C GLY A 139 -2.25 -16.13 -2.40
N VAL A 140 -2.45 -14.84 -2.68
CA VAL A 140 -1.38 -13.90 -3.07
C VAL A 140 -0.30 -13.73 -2.00
N ASP A 141 -0.62 -14.03 -0.74
CA ASP A 141 0.34 -14.07 0.36
C ASP A 141 1.46 -15.10 0.13
N THR A 142 1.16 -16.19 -0.58
CA THR A 142 2.15 -17.20 -0.96
C THR A 142 3.14 -16.68 -2.00
N PHE A 143 2.70 -15.77 -2.88
CA PHE A 143 3.57 -15.14 -3.87
C PHE A 143 4.55 -14.19 -3.20
N VAL A 144 4.07 -13.34 -2.29
CA VAL A 144 4.92 -12.44 -1.49
C VAL A 144 5.97 -13.24 -0.69
N LYS A 145 5.58 -14.36 -0.07
CA LYS A 145 6.52 -15.29 0.61
C LYS A 145 7.55 -15.87 -0.33
N ALA A 146 7.17 -16.25 -1.56
CA ALA A 146 8.08 -16.82 -2.55
C ALA A 146 9.16 -15.82 -3.02
N PHE A 147 8.89 -14.52 -2.92
CA PHE A 147 9.88 -13.45 -3.12
C PHE A 147 10.68 -13.12 -1.86
N GLY A 148 10.49 -13.84 -0.74
CA GLY A 148 11.22 -13.59 0.50
C GLY A 148 10.81 -12.30 1.21
N ARG A 149 9.70 -11.66 0.81
CA ARG A 149 9.21 -10.38 1.34
C ARG A 149 8.36 -10.54 2.59
N ALA A 150 8.96 -11.15 3.61
CA ALA A 150 8.30 -11.34 4.91
C ALA A 150 7.99 -10.00 5.61
N ASP A 151 8.80 -8.96 5.34
CA ASP A 151 8.59 -7.57 5.76
C ASP A 151 7.28 -7.01 5.20
N LEU A 152 7.07 -7.11 3.88
CA LEU A 152 5.87 -6.63 3.21
C LEU A 152 4.64 -7.38 3.72
N LEU A 153 4.73 -8.71 3.82
CA LEU A 153 3.62 -9.52 4.31
C LEU A 153 3.25 -9.19 5.77
N ALA A 154 4.24 -8.93 6.63
CA ALA A 154 3.99 -8.51 8.01
C ALA A 154 3.24 -7.17 8.03
N PHE A 155 3.71 -6.19 7.25
CA PHE A 155 3.07 -4.89 7.13
C PHE A 155 1.63 -5.01 6.62
N MET A 156 1.40 -5.78 5.55
CA MET A 156 0.05 -5.99 5.00
C MET A 156 -0.88 -6.65 6.04
N ASN A 157 -0.39 -7.61 6.83
CA ASN A 157 -1.20 -8.20 7.89
C ASN A 157 -1.55 -7.23 9.03
N ASP A 158 -0.72 -6.21 9.25
CA ASP A 158 -0.93 -5.18 10.26
C ASP A 158 -1.83 -4.04 9.77
N TYR A 159 -1.72 -3.65 8.50
CA TYR A 159 -2.32 -2.42 7.98
C TYR A 159 -3.28 -2.60 6.80
N TRP A 160 -3.32 -3.77 6.15
CA TRP A 160 -4.24 -4.07 5.05
C TRP A 160 -5.19 -5.21 5.45
N VAL A 161 -6.07 -4.88 6.40
CA VAL A 161 -6.87 -5.87 7.12
C VAL A 161 -8.25 -5.99 6.49
N SER A 162 -8.65 -7.22 6.16
CA SER A 162 -9.98 -7.51 5.63
C SER A 162 -11.06 -7.49 6.73
N GLN A 163 -12.30 -7.18 6.33
CA GLN A 163 -13.49 -7.36 7.14
C GLN A 163 -14.31 -8.54 6.63
N GLY A 164 -14.53 -9.55 7.48
CA GLY A 164 -15.39 -10.69 7.18
C GLY A 164 -14.76 -11.77 6.30
N SER A 165 -13.49 -11.64 5.91
CA SER A 165 -12.73 -12.67 5.19
C SER A 165 -11.24 -12.70 5.60
N PRO A 166 -10.49 -13.76 5.23
CA PRO A 166 -9.04 -13.75 5.32
C PRO A 166 -8.43 -12.60 4.53
N ASN A 167 -7.39 -11.97 5.09
CA ASN A 167 -6.65 -10.91 4.40
C ASN A 167 -6.20 -11.28 2.97
N ALA A 168 -5.71 -12.51 2.77
CA ALA A 168 -5.21 -12.95 1.46
C ALA A 168 -6.28 -12.97 0.36
N ASP A 169 -7.54 -13.25 0.72
CA ASP A 169 -8.66 -13.22 -0.23
C ASP A 169 -8.93 -11.78 -0.68
N PHE A 170 -8.91 -10.84 0.28
CA PHE A 170 -9.08 -9.42 0.01
C PHE A 170 -7.93 -8.83 -0.81
N TRP A 171 -6.68 -9.19 -0.51
CA TRP A 171 -5.54 -8.75 -1.34
C TRP A 171 -5.60 -9.31 -2.75
N GLY A 172 -6.11 -10.55 -2.90
CA GLY A 172 -6.42 -11.15 -4.20
C GLY A 172 -7.45 -10.35 -4.97
N HIS A 173 -8.53 -9.91 -4.31
CA HIS A 173 -9.53 -8.99 -4.86
C HIS A 173 -8.90 -7.69 -5.36
N GLU A 174 -8.16 -7.00 -4.49
CA GLU A 174 -7.61 -5.68 -4.78
C GLU A 174 -6.66 -5.71 -5.99
N PHE A 175 -5.75 -6.70 -6.06
CA PHE A 175 -4.90 -6.86 -7.24
C PHE A 175 -5.72 -7.17 -8.49
N SER A 176 -6.58 -8.18 -8.41
CA SER A 176 -7.31 -8.70 -9.56
C SER A 176 -8.23 -7.67 -10.19
N LYS A 177 -8.93 -6.90 -9.35
CA LYS A 177 -9.93 -5.95 -9.78
C LYS A 177 -9.31 -4.65 -10.26
N HIS A 178 -8.27 -4.16 -9.57
CA HIS A 178 -7.75 -2.81 -9.77
C HIS A 178 -6.37 -2.82 -10.47
N ALA A 179 -5.40 -3.57 -9.98
CA ALA A 179 -4.04 -3.55 -10.53
C ALA A 179 -3.97 -4.07 -11.98
N THR A 180 -4.89 -4.96 -12.37
CA THR A 180 -4.96 -5.45 -13.75
C THR A 180 -5.44 -4.40 -14.76
N CYS A 181 -5.97 -3.27 -14.28
CA CYS A 181 -6.56 -2.19 -15.08
C CYS A 181 -5.67 -0.97 -15.29
N THR A 182 -4.39 -1.06 -14.93
CA THR A 182 -3.39 -0.02 -15.24
C THR A 182 -2.14 -0.66 -15.82
N SER A 183 -1.57 0.02 -16.82
CA SER A 183 -0.49 -0.51 -17.65
C SER A 183 0.83 -0.72 -16.94
N THR A 184 1.15 0.06 -15.90
CA THR A 184 2.49 0.04 -15.32
C THR A 184 2.80 -1.26 -14.57
N PHE A 185 1.78 -2.05 -14.21
CA PHE A 185 1.92 -3.40 -13.67
C PHE A 185 1.84 -4.50 -14.73
N ASP A 186 1.72 -4.16 -16.02
CA ASP A 186 1.69 -5.17 -17.06
C ASP A 186 3.00 -5.95 -17.10
N VAL A 187 2.88 -7.27 -17.24
CA VAL A 187 4.03 -8.18 -17.32
C VAL A 187 5.00 -7.78 -18.44
N ALA A 188 4.49 -7.17 -19.52
CA ALA A 188 5.30 -6.64 -20.61
C ALA A 188 6.32 -5.58 -20.13
N CYS A 189 5.98 -4.79 -19.11
CA CYS A 189 6.86 -3.76 -18.54
C CYS A 189 8.05 -4.33 -17.77
N TYR A 190 8.04 -5.62 -17.44
CA TYR A 190 9.13 -6.33 -16.78
C TYR A 190 10.10 -6.99 -17.76
N GLY A 191 9.69 -7.12 -19.03
CA GLY A 191 10.45 -7.73 -20.12
C GLY A 191 10.96 -9.14 -19.83
N THR A 192 12.11 -9.51 -20.41
CA THR A 192 12.64 -10.90 -20.39
C THR A 192 13.07 -11.39 -19.02
N HIS A 193 13.22 -10.51 -18.04
CA HIS A 193 13.62 -10.84 -16.67
C HIS A 193 12.43 -10.98 -15.70
N TYR A 194 11.20 -10.88 -16.20
CA TYR A 194 10.00 -11.08 -15.40
C TYR A 194 10.04 -12.43 -14.67
N ARG A 195 9.82 -12.38 -13.37
CA ARG A 195 9.54 -13.56 -12.56
C ARG A 195 8.05 -13.61 -12.29
N LYS A 196 7.45 -14.79 -12.43
CA LYS A 196 6.00 -14.97 -12.19
C LYS A 196 5.60 -14.37 -10.83
N HIS A 197 4.58 -13.51 -10.85
CA HIS A 197 4.04 -12.74 -9.72
C HIS A 197 4.89 -11.57 -9.22
N GLN A 198 5.92 -11.15 -9.96
CA GLN A 198 6.70 -9.96 -9.62
C GLN A 198 5.84 -8.69 -9.62
N ASP A 199 4.91 -8.57 -10.58
CA ASP A 199 3.93 -7.51 -10.69
C ASP A 199 2.98 -7.43 -9.47
N VAL A 200 2.62 -8.59 -8.93
CA VAL A 200 1.79 -8.68 -7.72
C VAL A 200 2.52 -8.13 -6.49
N VAL A 201 3.80 -8.49 -6.32
CA VAL A 201 4.62 -7.99 -5.21
C VAL A 201 4.82 -6.47 -5.34
N ASP A 202 5.13 -5.99 -6.55
CA ASP A 202 5.31 -4.56 -6.81
C ASP A 202 4.04 -3.75 -6.60
N PHE A 203 2.86 -4.31 -6.92
CA PHE A 203 1.58 -3.68 -6.61
C PHE A 203 1.40 -3.46 -5.11
N PHE A 204 1.68 -4.48 -4.30
CA PHE A 204 1.54 -4.36 -2.85
C PHE A 204 2.55 -3.36 -2.26
N ASP A 205 3.79 -3.33 -2.75
CA ASP A 205 4.74 -2.27 -2.36
C ASP A 205 4.26 -0.87 -2.77
N ALA A 206 3.68 -0.73 -3.97
CA ALA A 206 3.13 0.55 -4.44
C ALA A 206 1.97 1.02 -3.55
N VAL A 207 1.07 0.12 -3.16
CA VAL A 207 -0.05 0.43 -2.26
C VAL A 207 0.48 0.88 -0.90
N VAL A 208 1.45 0.16 -0.32
CA VAL A 208 2.07 0.52 0.96
C VAL A 208 2.77 1.87 0.88
N ARG A 209 3.52 2.13 -0.20
CA ARG A 209 4.19 3.41 -0.44
C ARG A 209 3.18 4.56 -0.55
N ALA A 210 2.07 4.34 -1.25
CA ALA A 210 0.99 5.33 -1.35
C ALA A 210 0.33 5.58 0.01
N PHE A 211 0.02 4.53 0.78
CA PHE A 211 -0.58 4.62 2.11
C PHE A 211 0.27 5.45 3.08
N HIS A 212 1.59 5.28 3.05
CA HIS A 212 2.50 6.07 3.89
C HIS A 212 2.46 7.58 3.64
N GLN A 213 2.02 8.04 2.47
CA GLN A 213 1.84 9.47 2.20
C GLN A 213 0.67 10.07 2.98
N TYR A 214 -0.27 9.22 3.42
CA TYR A 214 -1.53 9.63 4.01
C TYR A 214 -1.78 8.98 5.39
N PRO A 215 -1.02 9.35 6.44
CA PRO A 215 -1.30 8.93 7.82
C PRO A 215 -2.58 9.59 8.36
N THR A 216 -3.75 9.16 7.86
CA THR A 216 -5.07 9.78 8.09
C THR A 216 -5.39 9.98 9.56
N PHE A 217 -5.10 8.98 10.40
CA PHE A 217 -5.32 9.10 11.85
C PHE A 217 -4.56 10.30 12.43
N ASN A 218 -3.28 10.45 12.10
CA ASN A 218 -2.43 11.52 12.61
C ASN A 218 -2.87 12.89 12.06
N MET A 219 -3.25 12.96 10.78
CA MET A 219 -3.76 14.19 10.18
C MET A 219 -5.03 14.67 10.89
N LEU A 220 -6.00 13.77 11.10
CA LEU A 220 -7.23 14.07 11.84
C LEU A 220 -6.94 14.45 13.30
N ALA A 221 -6.09 13.66 13.99
CA ALA A 221 -5.77 13.89 15.39
C ALA A 221 -5.05 15.23 15.61
N SER A 222 -4.22 15.68 14.66
CA SER A 222 -3.57 17.00 14.70
C SER A 222 -4.56 18.17 14.70
N ALA A 223 -5.78 17.95 14.20
CA ALA A 223 -6.89 18.90 14.23
C ALA A 223 -7.86 18.67 15.40
N GLY A 224 -7.52 17.81 16.36
CA GLY A 224 -8.38 17.42 17.49
C GLY A 224 -9.51 16.47 17.11
N ILE A 225 -9.46 15.86 15.92
CA ILE A 225 -10.45 14.88 15.45
C ILE A 225 -9.93 13.48 15.78
N THR A 226 -10.56 12.82 16.75
CA THR A 226 -10.17 11.48 17.21
C THR A 226 -11.41 10.60 17.32
N PRO A 227 -11.25 9.27 17.29
CA PRO A 227 -12.38 8.38 17.48
C PRO A 227 -13.09 8.68 18.81
N SER A 228 -14.43 8.72 18.79
CA SER A 228 -15.27 8.96 19.96
C SER A 228 -16.66 8.36 19.76
N ASN A 229 -17.21 7.78 20.82
CA ASN A 229 -18.60 7.30 20.85
C ASN A 229 -19.63 8.39 21.17
N VAL A 230 -19.19 9.60 21.50
CA VAL A 230 -20.07 10.72 21.93
C VAL A 230 -19.91 11.97 21.09
N THR A 231 -18.72 12.22 20.53
CA THR A 231 -18.43 13.39 19.71
C THR A 231 -18.82 13.11 18.25
N THR A 232 -19.40 14.12 17.61
CA THR A 232 -19.66 14.11 16.17
C THR A 232 -18.93 15.26 15.48
N TYR A 233 -18.63 15.08 14.21
CA TYR A 233 -17.93 16.05 13.37
C TYR A 233 -18.80 16.51 12.20
N THR A 234 -18.45 17.65 11.61
CA THR A 234 -18.95 18.08 10.30
C THR A 234 -18.05 17.56 9.18
N LEU A 235 -18.61 17.39 7.99
CA LEU A 235 -17.82 17.02 6.81
C LEU A 235 -16.73 18.08 6.54
N SER A 236 -17.05 19.36 6.73
CA SER A 236 -16.09 20.44 6.56
C SER A 236 -14.93 20.38 7.54
N GLN A 237 -15.14 19.96 8.79
CA GLN A 237 -14.05 19.76 9.76
C GLN A 237 -13.10 18.65 9.29
N LEU A 238 -13.65 17.51 8.86
CA LEU A 238 -12.86 16.38 8.36
C LEU A 238 -12.06 16.77 7.12
N GLN A 239 -12.71 17.38 6.12
CA GLN A 239 -12.05 17.77 4.87
C GLN A 239 -10.99 18.85 5.09
N ASN A 240 -11.25 19.84 5.94
CA ASN A 240 -10.26 20.88 6.24
C ASN A 240 -9.03 20.32 6.96
N ALA A 241 -9.20 19.39 7.90
CA ALA A 241 -8.08 18.76 8.60
C ALA A 241 -7.12 18.06 7.63
N ILE A 242 -7.64 17.37 6.63
CA ILE A 242 -6.82 16.72 5.60
C ILE A 242 -6.25 17.73 4.60
N LYS A 243 -7.06 18.69 4.14
CA LYS A 243 -6.64 19.70 3.15
C LYS A 243 -5.48 20.53 3.66
N THR A 244 -5.45 20.89 4.94
CA THR A 244 -4.34 21.67 5.52
C THR A 244 -3.01 20.93 5.48
N GLN A 245 -3.02 19.58 5.47
CA GLN A 245 -1.79 18.77 5.45
C GLN A 245 -1.39 18.34 4.04
N THR A 246 -2.36 18.11 3.15
CA THR A 246 -2.15 17.52 1.82
C THR A 246 -2.27 18.53 0.67
N GLY A 247 -2.88 19.70 0.93
CA GLY A 247 -3.25 20.68 -0.09
C GLY A 247 -4.57 20.40 -0.81
N SER A 248 -5.18 19.23 -0.59
CA SER A 248 -6.34 18.77 -1.37
C SER A 248 -7.46 18.20 -0.51
N ILE A 249 -8.69 18.28 -1.03
CA ILE A 249 -9.90 17.76 -0.38
C ILE A 249 -10.05 16.28 -0.75
N PRO A 250 -9.98 15.34 0.21
CA PRO A 250 -10.23 13.93 -0.07
C PRO A 250 -11.74 13.65 -0.22
N PHE A 251 -12.07 12.46 -0.73
CA PHE A 251 -13.39 11.87 -0.51
C PHE A 251 -13.47 11.32 0.91
N PHE A 252 -14.56 11.58 1.62
CA PHE A 252 -14.92 10.85 2.83
C PHE A 252 -16.17 10.03 2.58
N GLY A 253 -16.10 8.73 2.90
CA GLY A 253 -17.21 7.80 2.82
C GLY A 253 -17.85 7.58 4.19
N CYS A 254 -19.17 7.61 4.24
CA CYS A 254 -19.93 7.27 5.44
C CYS A 254 -21.01 6.22 5.14
N THR A 255 -21.22 5.34 6.12
CA THR A 255 -22.34 4.41 6.19
C THR A 255 -23.48 4.97 7.04
N THR A 256 -24.53 4.16 7.24
CA THR A 256 -25.69 4.48 8.09
C THR A 256 -26.28 5.87 7.77
N ASN A 257 -26.83 6.01 6.56
CA ASN A 257 -27.39 7.27 6.05
C ASN A 257 -26.40 8.45 6.12
N GLY A 258 -25.11 8.18 5.86
CA GLY A 258 -24.07 9.20 5.80
C GLY A 258 -23.57 9.69 7.16
N THR A 259 -23.80 8.97 8.25
CA THR A 259 -23.46 9.44 9.63
C THR A 259 -22.38 8.65 10.33
N VAL A 260 -21.89 7.54 9.77
CA VAL A 260 -20.79 6.76 10.36
C VAL A 260 -19.63 6.76 9.39
N LEU A 261 -18.54 7.41 9.75
CA LEU A 261 -17.33 7.50 8.94
C LEU A 261 -16.73 6.11 8.73
N SER A 262 -16.45 5.75 7.48
CA SER A 262 -15.95 4.42 7.12
C SER A 262 -14.78 4.45 6.14
N GLU A 263 -14.67 5.47 5.28
CA GLU A 263 -13.66 5.51 4.23
C GLU A 263 -13.08 6.90 4.03
N VAL A 264 -11.84 6.93 3.53
CA VAL A 264 -11.23 8.13 2.93
C VAL A 264 -10.48 7.73 1.66
N TRP A 265 -10.65 8.49 0.59
CA TRP A 265 -9.93 8.28 -0.67
C TRP A 265 -9.13 9.52 -1.06
N TYR A 266 -7.85 9.31 -1.37
CA TYR A 266 -6.90 10.32 -1.78
C TYR A 266 -6.61 10.19 -3.27
N PHE A 267 -6.90 11.24 -4.03
CA PHE A 267 -6.77 11.25 -5.48
C PHE A 267 -5.43 11.84 -5.90
N SER A 268 -4.79 11.25 -6.90
CA SER A 268 -3.51 11.73 -7.41
C SER A 268 -3.37 11.54 -8.91
N HIS A 269 -2.65 12.46 -9.52
CA HIS A 269 -1.97 12.18 -10.78
C HIS A 269 -0.56 11.67 -10.50
N VAL A 270 -0.03 10.80 -11.35
CA VAL A 270 1.25 10.13 -11.18
C VAL A 270 2.24 10.62 -12.23
N HIS A 271 3.41 11.06 -11.78
CA HIS A 271 4.55 11.34 -12.65
C HIS A 271 5.52 10.16 -12.63
N GLY A 272 5.64 9.48 -13.77
CA GLY A 272 6.27 8.16 -13.87
C GLY A 272 5.25 7.05 -13.60
N THR A 273 5.62 6.05 -12.79
CA THR A 273 4.76 4.89 -12.53
C THR A 273 4.24 4.84 -11.09
N GLU A 274 3.21 4.02 -10.84
CA GLU A 274 2.64 3.82 -9.51
C GLU A 274 3.64 3.18 -8.55
N GLN A 275 4.58 2.35 -9.03
CA GLN A 275 5.56 1.71 -8.18
C GLN A 275 6.59 2.69 -7.60
N PHE A 276 7.11 3.61 -8.43
CA PHE A 276 8.30 4.41 -8.10
C PHE A 276 8.17 5.90 -8.40
N GLY A 277 7.12 6.33 -9.08
CA GLY A 277 6.85 7.70 -9.47
C GLY A 277 6.35 8.59 -8.33
N ALA A 278 6.18 9.87 -8.64
CA ALA A 278 5.67 10.87 -7.71
C ALA A 278 4.16 11.03 -7.82
N TYR A 279 3.46 11.05 -6.69
CA TYR A 279 2.04 11.33 -6.62
C TYR A 279 1.82 12.83 -6.39
N LYS A 280 1.09 13.47 -7.31
CA LYS A 280 0.56 14.82 -7.13
C LYS A 280 -0.85 14.68 -6.63
N THR A 281 -1.05 14.95 -5.34
CA THR A 281 -2.40 14.91 -4.72
C THR A 281 -3.27 16.00 -5.33
N ILE A 282 -4.53 15.66 -5.63
CA ILE A 282 -5.54 16.56 -6.19
C ILE A 282 -6.84 16.48 -5.39
N ASP A 283 -7.72 17.47 -5.58
CA ASP A 283 -9.06 17.43 -5.02
C ASP A 283 -9.83 16.21 -5.56
N SER A 284 -10.65 15.61 -4.70
CA SER A 284 -11.51 14.49 -5.05
C SER A 284 -12.42 14.82 -6.24
N THR A 285 -12.44 13.91 -7.22
CA THR A 285 -13.37 13.98 -8.36
C THR A 285 -14.76 13.45 -8.00
N THR A 286 -14.88 12.73 -6.88
CA THR A 286 -16.14 12.19 -6.35
C THR A 286 -16.65 12.99 -5.15
N LYS A 287 -17.97 13.13 -5.02
CA LYS A 287 -18.60 13.78 -3.86
C LYS A 287 -18.65 12.81 -2.68
N SER A 288 -18.39 13.31 -1.47
CA SER A 288 -18.54 12.56 -0.23
C SER A 288 -19.95 11.97 -0.06
N SER A 289 -20.04 10.76 0.51
CA SER A 289 -21.31 10.15 0.91
C SER A 289 -21.73 10.51 2.35
N CYS A 290 -20.93 11.31 3.05
CA CYS A 290 -21.23 11.76 4.40
C CYS A 290 -22.24 12.92 4.43
N SER A 291 -23.05 12.93 5.48
CA SER A 291 -23.91 14.05 5.85
C SER A 291 -23.06 15.28 6.18
N ALA A 292 -23.64 16.48 6.02
CA ALA A 292 -22.91 17.72 6.31
C ALA A 292 -22.46 17.83 7.78
N ALA A 293 -23.21 17.24 8.71
CA ALA A 293 -22.95 17.22 10.15
C ALA A 293 -23.41 15.92 10.80
N GLY A 294 -23.04 15.71 12.06
CA GLY A 294 -23.43 14.53 12.84
C GLY A 294 -22.63 13.27 12.50
N ILE A 295 -21.48 13.41 11.85
CA ILE A 295 -20.62 12.29 11.46
C ILE A 295 -19.95 11.72 12.71
N ARG A 296 -20.10 10.43 12.94
CA ARG A 296 -19.44 9.68 14.01
C ARG A 296 -18.20 9.00 13.48
N TYR A 297 -17.07 9.28 14.11
CA TYR A 297 -15.80 8.57 13.92
C TYR A 297 -15.65 7.65 15.14
N LEU A 298 -16.06 6.39 15.01
CA LEU A 298 -16.32 5.52 16.17
C LEU A 298 -15.04 4.91 16.74
N GLU A 299 -15.00 4.74 18.07
CA GLU A 299 -13.90 4.04 18.75
C GLU A 299 -13.90 2.54 18.43
N ARG A 300 -12.70 1.95 18.39
CA ARG A 300 -12.51 0.50 18.36
C ARG A 300 -12.60 -0.07 19.78
N THR A 301 -12.98 -1.33 19.88
CA THR A 301 -12.92 -2.05 21.15
C THR A 301 -11.51 -2.59 21.37
N ARG A 302 -11.09 -2.74 22.63
CA ARG A 302 -9.77 -3.34 22.95
C ARG A 302 -9.58 -4.73 22.33
N THR A 303 -10.66 -5.46 22.09
CA THR A 303 -10.63 -6.81 21.50
C THR A 303 -10.57 -6.82 19.97
N SER A 304 -10.82 -5.69 19.31
CA SER A 304 -10.78 -5.57 17.85
C SER A 304 -9.50 -4.91 17.32
N GLU A 305 -8.60 -4.47 18.21
CA GLU A 305 -7.38 -3.76 17.85
C GLU A 305 -6.12 -4.30 18.54
N ARG A 306 -4.94 -3.99 17.99
CA ARG A 306 -3.63 -4.32 18.54
C ARG A 306 -2.62 -3.19 18.35
N GLU A 307 -1.60 -3.16 19.20
CA GLU A 307 -0.40 -2.35 18.92
C GLU A 307 0.36 -2.99 17.75
N VAL A 308 0.82 -2.15 16.84
CA VAL A 308 1.63 -2.50 15.67
C VAL A 308 2.89 -1.62 15.70
N ARG A 309 4.00 -2.12 15.15
CA ARG A 309 5.32 -1.45 15.22
C ARG A 309 5.66 -0.76 13.92
#